data_AF-A0A7V2CP56-F1
#
_entry.id   AF-A0A7V2CP56-F1
#
_cell.length_a   1.000
_cell.length_b   1.000
_cell.length_c   1.000
_cell.angle_alpha   90.00
_cell.angle_beta   90.00
_cell.angle_gamma   90.00
#
_symmetry.space_group_name_H-M   'P 1'
#
loop_
_entity.id
_entity.type
_entity.pdbx_description
1 polymer ?
#
loop_
_entity_poly.entity_id
_entity_poly.type
_entity_poly.pdbx_seq_one_letter_code
_entity_poly.pdbx_strand_id
1 'polypeptide(L)'
;MAGSEGGQSGGEGTVVYTETPPGRRPKGGMHREGARSDTVGAAERGYLKQKGAPGQPAFMEVYKRGQGRYTRLGTALGAAVLILAGANYLYSQMVNLPWADASWFLYVRVGVALAAMAGFGLLTYWLAFVRRGSGDFLIATEGEMKKVNWSSRREVVGSTKVVIVSVILLSALLFVVDLLFIFFFSAIGVLKTDILRRLFAPQP
;
A
#
# COMPACT_ATOMS: atom_id res chain seq x y z
N MET A 1 38.99 29.09 48.47
CA MET A 1 37.52 29.24 48.65
C MET A 1 36.95 29.80 47.36
N ALA A 2 35.94 29.11 46.79
CA ALA A 2 35.03 29.50 45.69
C ALA A 2 35.67 29.81 44.31
N GLY A 3 35.10 29.48 43.14
CA GLY A 3 33.81 28.89 42.79
C GLY A 3 33.62 28.78 41.25
N SER A 4 32.68 27.91 40.90
CA SER A 4 31.96 27.52 39.66
C SER A 4 31.77 28.49 38.46
N GLU A 5 31.27 27.86 37.37
CA GLU A 5 30.56 28.36 36.15
C GLU A 5 31.45 28.59 34.90
N GLY A 6 31.20 28.04 33.70
CA GLY A 6 30.01 27.48 33.07
C GLY A 6 29.63 28.34 31.86
N GLY A 7 29.97 27.92 30.63
CA GLY A 7 29.65 28.70 29.41
C GLY A 7 29.80 27.91 28.11
N GLN A 8 28.68 27.37 27.62
CA GLN A 8 28.51 26.84 26.26
C GLN A 8 28.51 27.98 25.23
N SER A 9 29.25 27.83 24.13
CA SER A 9 29.07 28.66 22.92
C SER A 9 28.91 27.75 21.72
N GLY A 10 27.71 27.79 21.12
CA GLY A 10 27.37 27.08 19.89
C GLY A 10 28.10 27.70 18.69
N GLY A 11 28.71 26.85 17.88
CA GLY A 11 29.28 27.23 16.59
C GLY A 11 28.31 26.88 15.47
N GLU A 12 27.69 27.89 14.88
CA GLU A 12 26.97 27.79 13.61
C GLU A 12 27.97 27.47 12.48
N GLY A 13 27.86 26.27 11.90
CA GLY A 13 28.63 25.87 10.74
C GLY A 13 27.99 26.38 9.45
N THR A 14 28.34 27.59 9.02
CA THR A 14 27.97 28.13 7.71
C THR A 14 28.72 27.37 6.61
N VAL A 15 28.01 26.53 5.85
CA VAL A 15 28.55 25.82 4.68
C VAL A 15 28.69 26.80 3.53
N VAL A 16 29.91 27.27 3.29
CA VAL A 16 30.26 28.10 2.12
C VAL A 16 30.32 27.20 0.89
N TYR A 17 29.37 27.36 -0.04
CA TYR A 17 29.43 26.73 -1.35
C TYR A 17 30.41 27.52 -2.24
N THR A 18 31.63 27.03 -2.42
CA THR A 18 32.52 27.52 -3.48
C THR A 18 32.15 26.83 -4.79
N GLU A 19 31.46 27.56 -5.68
CA GLU A 19 31.27 27.11 -7.06
C GLU A 19 32.63 27.08 -7.77
N THR A 20 33.04 25.89 -8.24
CA THR A 20 34.23 25.74 -9.09
C THR A 20 33.80 25.91 -10.56
N PRO A 21 34.35 26.87 -11.32
CA PRO A 21 33.96 27.09 -12.71
C PRO A 21 34.33 25.89 -13.62
N PRO A 22 33.53 25.61 -14.66
CA PRO A 22 33.74 24.44 -15.50
C PRO A 22 34.90 24.69 -16.46
N GLY A 23 36.02 23.97 -16.33
CA GLY A 23 37.04 24.01 -17.39
C GLY A 23 38.50 23.70 -17.07
N ARG A 24 38.90 23.35 -15.85
CA ARG A 24 40.29 22.91 -15.60
C ARG A 24 40.34 21.54 -14.95
N ARG A 25 40.98 20.57 -15.63
CA ARG A 25 41.39 19.30 -15.03
C ARG A 25 42.57 19.55 -14.09
N PRO A 26 42.49 19.27 -12.78
CA PRO A 26 43.67 19.23 -11.94
C PRO A 26 44.47 17.95 -12.24
N LYS A 27 45.77 18.12 -12.48
CA LYS A 27 46.74 17.04 -12.68
C LYS A 27 47.01 16.32 -11.35
N GLY A 28 47.00 14.99 -11.44
CA GLY A 28 47.71 14.02 -10.60
C GLY A 28 48.06 14.38 -9.16
N GLY A 29 47.32 13.81 -8.22
CA GLY A 29 47.73 13.62 -6.82
C GLY A 29 47.10 12.33 -6.30
N MET A 30 47.93 11.33 -6.05
CA MET A 30 47.53 10.00 -5.57
C MET A 30 47.29 10.09 -4.05
N HIS A 31 46.04 10.29 -3.63
CA HIS A 31 45.63 10.12 -2.24
C HIS A 31 44.59 8.99 -2.16
N ARG A 32 44.98 7.91 -1.46
CA ARG A 32 44.08 6.84 -1.04
C ARG A 32 43.20 7.39 0.08
N GLU A 33 41.91 7.52 -0.15
CA GLU A 33 40.95 7.74 0.94
C GLU A 33 39.55 7.21 0.60
N GLY A 34 39.06 6.31 1.46
CA GLY A 34 37.66 6.21 1.86
C GLY A 34 36.64 5.75 0.83
N ALA A 35 36.33 4.45 0.83
CA ALA A 35 35.13 3.87 0.22
C ALA A 35 33.84 4.48 0.81
N ARG A 36 33.29 5.53 0.19
CA ARG A 36 31.97 6.08 0.54
C ARG A 36 31.32 6.91 -0.58
N SER A 37 31.06 6.35 -1.76
CA SER A 37 30.21 7.04 -2.77
C SER A 37 29.55 6.18 -3.87
N ASP A 38 29.60 4.85 -3.80
CA ASP A 38 29.13 4.02 -4.92
C ASP A 38 27.60 3.82 -4.99
N THR A 39 26.86 4.11 -3.91
CA THR A 39 25.41 3.88 -3.86
C THR A 39 24.61 4.97 -4.58
N VAL A 40 25.09 6.21 -4.60
CA VAL A 40 24.42 7.33 -5.29
C VAL A 40 24.64 7.24 -6.80
N GLY A 41 25.86 6.86 -7.23
CA GLY A 41 26.21 6.75 -8.64
C GLY A 41 25.49 5.62 -9.37
N ALA A 42 25.09 4.54 -8.71
CA ALA A 42 24.29 3.48 -9.34
C ALA A 42 22.86 3.96 -9.67
N ALA A 43 22.24 4.73 -8.77
CA ALA A 43 20.90 5.27 -8.95
C ALA A 43 20.87 6.37 -10.04
N GLU A 44 21.86 7.27 -10.04
CA GLU A 44 21.96 8.33 -11.06
C GLU A 44 22.30 7.79 -12.45
N ARG A 45 23.20 6.80 -12.56
CA ARG A 45 23.51 6.14 -13.84
C ARG A 45 22.28 5.49 -14.48
N GLY A 46 21.35 4.99 -13.67
CA GLY A 46 20.05 4.49 -14.13
C GLY A 46 19.15 5.59 -14.69
N TYR A 47 19.11 6.74 -14.04
CA TYR A 47 18.33 7.91 -14.49
C TYR A 47 18.85 8.53 -15.78
N LEU A 48 20.18 8.65 -15.92
CA LEU A 48 20.79 9.31 -17.07
C LEU A 48 20.79 8.46 -18.35
N LYS A 49 20.82 7.12 -18.22
CA LYS A 49 20.76 6.20 -19.37
C LYS A 49 19.39 6.18 -20.06
N GLN A 50 18.34 6.69 -19.41
CA GLN A 50 16.97 6.74 -19.94
C GLN A 50 16.69 7.97 -20.81
N LYS A 51 17.58 8.96 -20.84
CA LYS A 51 17.40 10.24 -21.57
C LYS A 51 17.81 10.13 -23.05
N GLY A 52 17.45 9.04 -23.72
CA GLY A 52 17.67 8.82 -25.16
C GLY A 52 16.44 9.19 -25.98
N ALA A 53 16.56 10.26 -26.77
CA ALA A 53 15.76 10.74 -27.93
C ALA A 53 14.21 10.58 -27.95
N PRO A 54 13.44 11.65 -28.23
CA PRO A 54 11.99 11.57 -28.39
C PRO A 54 11.61 11.03 -29.78
N GLY A 55 11.56 9.71 -29.94
CA GLY A 55 10.82 9.09 -31.05
C GLY A 55 9.32 9.13 -30.75
N GLN A 56 8.50 9.55 -31.72
CA GLN A 56 7.04 9.51 -31.61
C GLN A 56 6.58 8.05 -31.44
N PRO A 57 5.93 7.65 -30.33
CA PRO A 57 5.55 6.25 -30.14
C PRO A 57 4.17 5.97 -30.73
N ALA A 58 4.02 4.77 -31.29
CA ALA A 58 2.76 4.23 -31.81
C ALA A 58 1.71 4.08 -30.69
N PHE A 59 0.42 4.05 -31.05
CA PHE A 59 -0.72 4.06 -30.11
C PHE A 59 -0.75 2.90 -29.07
N MET A 60 0.08 1.87 -29.27
CA MET A 60 0.18 0.68 -28.43
C MET A 60 1.57 0.46 -27.83
N GLU A 61 2.47 1.45 -27.94
CA GLU A 61 3.80 1.30 -27.38
C GLU A 61 3.78 1.52 -25.86
N VAL A 62 4.05 0.46 -25.12
CA VAL A 62 4.19 0.49 -23.65
C VAL A 62 5.18 1.58 -23.24
N TYR A 63 4.69 2.57 -22.51
CA TYR A 63 5.45 3.76 -22.12
C TYR A 63 6.54 3.41 -21.09
N LYS A 64 7.80 3.75 -21.39
CA LYS A 64 9.01 3.49 -20.56
C LYS A 64 9.13 2.02 -20.11
N ARG A 65 9.43 1.13 -21.06
CA ARG A 65 9.69 -0.30 -20.82
C ARG A 65 10.91 -0.48 -19.90
N GLY A 66 10.68 -0.67 -18.61
CA GLY A 66 11.73 -0.95 -17.61
C GLY A 66 11.50 -0.35 -16.22
N GLN A 67 10.66 0.69 -16.10
CA GLN A 67 10.39 1.40 -14.84
C GLN A 67 8.89 1.32 -14.49
N GLY A 68 8.53 1.18 -13.22
CA GLY A 68 7.12 1.07 -12.82
C GLY A 68 6.52 -0.34 -12.95
N ARG A 69 7.32 -1.37 -13.27
CA ARG A 69 6.80 -2.72 -13.60
C ARG A 69 6.00 -3.32 -12.46
N TYR A 70 6.53 -3.30 -11.24
CA TYR A 70 5.87 -3.88 -10.08
C TYR A 70 4.59 -3.12 -9.72
N THR A 71 4.61 -1.79 -9.77
CA THR A 71 3.45 -0.93 -9.49
C THR A 71 2.33 -1.12 -10.51
N ARG A 72 2.66 -1.18 -11.80
CA ARG A 72 1.70 -1.44 -12.88
C ARG A 72 1.13 -2.86 -12.81
N LEU A 73 1.97 -3.85 -12.52
CA LEU A 73 1.53 -5.24 -12.33
C LEU A 73 0.64 -5.38 -11.11
N GLY A 74 0.99 -4.75 -9.98
CA GLY A 74 0.17 -4.73 -8.77
C GLY A 74 -1.19 -4.09 -9.01
N THR A 75 -1.23 -2.97 -9.73
CA THR A 75 -2.48 -2.30 -10.12
C THR A 75 -3.32 -3.21 -11.02
N ALA A 76 -2.70 -3.87 -12.01
CA ALA A 76 -3.39 -4.79 -12.91
C ALA A 76 -3.93 -6.03 -12.19
N LEU A 77 -3.17 -6.60 -11.25
CA LEU A 77 -3.60 -7.75 -10.45
C LEU A 77 -4.74 -7.37 -9.48
N GLY A 78 -4.61 -6.25 -8.77
CA GLY A 78 -5.68 -5.76 -7.90
C GLY A 78 -6.97 -5.48 -8.67
N ALA A 79 -6.86 -4.82 -9.82
CA ALA A 79 -7.99 -4.61 -10.72
C ALA A 79 -8.57 -5.94 -11.24
N ALA A 80 -7.73 -6.92 -11.60
CA ALA A 80 -8.20 -8.23 -12.07
C ALA A 80 -9.05 -8.95 -11.01
N VAL A 81 -8.64 -8.92 -9.73
CA VAL A 81 -9.43 -9.50 -8.63
C VAL A 81 -10.78 -8.80 -8.51
N LEU A 82 -10.81 -7.46 -8.56
CA LEU A 82 -12.06 -6.69 -8.51
C LEU A 82 -12.95 -6.94 -9.73
N ILE A 83 -12.37 -7.08 -10.91
CA ILE A 83 -13.10 -7.39 -12.16
C ILE A 83 -13.73 -8.78 -12.08
N LEU A 84 -13.00 -9.78 -11.58
CA LEU A 84 -13.53 -11.13 -11.39
C LEU A 84 -14.65 -11.16 -10.35
N ALA A 85 -14.44 -10.51 -9.20
CA ALA A 85 -15.46 -10.41 -8.16
C ALA A 85 -16.72 -9.67 -8.67
N GLY A 86 -16.53 -8.56 -9.38
CA GLY A 86 -17.61 -7.78 -9.99
C GLY A 86 -18.35 -8.55 -11.08
N ALA A 87 -17.64 -9.28 -11.94
CA ALA A 87 -18.25 -10.13 -12.97
C ALA A 87 -19.05 -11.28 -12.35
N ASN A 88 -18.53 -11.91 -11.29
CA ASN A 88 -19.25 -12.95 -10.54
C ASN A 88 -20.51 -12.40 -9.86
N TYR A 89 -20.43 -11.22 -9.26
CA TYR A 89 -21.59 -10.54 -8.68
C TYR A 89 -22.62 -10.20 -9.75
N LEU A 90 -22.20 -9.60 -10.87
CA LEU A 90 -23.06 -9.27 -12.00
C LEU A 90 -23.76 -10.52 -12.55
N TYR A 91 -23.01 -11.60 -12.78
CA TYR A 91 -23.54 -12.90 -13.21
C TYR A 91 -24.58 -13.44 -12.22
N SER A 92 -24.36 -13.27 -10.91
CA SER A 92 -25.30 -13.71 -9.86
C SER A 92 -26.59 -12.89 -9.82
N GLN A 93 -26.49 -11.58 -10.04
CA GLN A 93 -27.66 -10.68 -10.02
C GLN A 93 -28.60 -10.88 -11.22
N MET A 94 -28.09 -11.33 -12.36
CA MET A 94 -28.90 -11.51 -13.56
C MET A 94 -30.00 -12.58 -13.37
N VAL A 95 -29.82 -13.59 -12.50
CA VAL A 95 -30.86 -14.62 -12.23
C VAL A 95 -32.14 -14.03 -11.66
N ASN A 96 -32.06 -12.88 -11.00
CA ASN A 96 -33.21 -12.21 -10.40
C ASN A 96 -34.04 -11.43 -11.45
N LEU A 97 -33.66 -11.48 -12.73
CA LEU A 97 -34.39 -10.80 -13.80
C LEU A 97 -35.62 -11.61 -14.24
N PRO A 98 -36.73 -10.96 -14.60
CA PRO A 98 -37.98 -11.63 -14.98
C PRO A 98 -37.87 -12.57 -16.19
N TRP A 99 -36.76 -12.52 -16.93
CA TRP A 99 -36.54 -13.26 -18.17
C TRP A 99 -35.59 -14.45 -17.97
N ALA A 100 -35.33 -14.83 -16.71
CA ALA A 100 -34.35 -15.86 -16.37
C ALA A 100 -34.66 -17.25 -16.96
N ASP A 101 -35.94 -17.54 -17.20
CA ASP A 101 -36.40 -18.83 -17.73
C ASP A 101 -36.29 -18.96 -19.25
N ALA A 102 -35.94 -17.89 -19.96
CA ALA A 102 -35.84 -17.93 -21.41
C ALA A 102 -34.61 -18.75 -21.87
N SER A 103 -34.76 -19.56 -22.93
CA SER A 103 -33.66 -20.40 -23.46
C SER A 103 -32.45 -19.60 -23.94
N TRP A 104 -32.64 -18.35 -24.37
CA TRP A 104 -31.57 -17.46 -24.79
C TRP A 104 -30.86 -16.76 -23.62
N PHE A 105 -31.45 -16.78 -22.42
CA PHE A 105 -31.01 -16.01 -21.27
C PHE A 105 -29.61 -16.42 -20.80
N LEU A 106 -29.28 -17.72 -20.86
CA LEU A 106 -27.95 -18.23 -20.51
C LEU A 106 -26.83 -17.56 -21.33
N TYR A 107 -27.04 -17.41 -22.64
CA TYR A 107 -26.05 -16.79 -23.54
C TYR A 107 -25.85 -15.32 -23.22
N VAL A 108 -26.92 -14.58 -22.95
CA VAL A 108 -26.84 -13.16 -22.56
C VAL A 108 -26.16 -12.99 -21.21
N ARG A 109 -26.51 -13.84 -20.23
CA ARG A 109 -25.93 -13.82 -18.89
C ARG A 109 -24.41 -14.03 -18.91
N VAL A 110 -23.94 -15.04 -19.64
CA VAL A 110 -22.50 -15.29 -19.81
C VAL A 110 -21.85 -14.20 -20.66
N GLY A 111 -22.49 -13.79 -21.75
CA GLY A 111 -21.99 -12.76 -22.66
C GLY A 111 -21.75 -11.41 -21.97
N VAL A 112 -22.69 -10.97 -21.13
CA VAL A 112 -22.57 -9.72 -20.37
C VAL A 112 -21.43 -9.80 -19.34
N ALA A 113 -21.29 -10.92 -18.63
CA ALA A 113 -20.19 -11.11 -17.68
C ALA A 113 -18.82 -11.07 -18.38
N LEU A 114 -18.67 -11.76 -19.50
CA LEU A 114 -17.44 -11.74 -20.30
C LEU A 114 -17.16 -10.37 -20.91
N ALA A 115 -18.19 -9.68 -21.41
CA ALA A 115 -18.05 -8.33 -21.96
C ALA A 115 -17.61 -7.33 -20.87
N ALA A 116 -18.17 -7.43 -19.66
CA ALA A 116 -17.71 -6.64 -18.52
C ALA A 116 -16.24 -6.92 -18.20
N MET A 117 -15.84 -8.20 -18.12
CA MET A 117 -14.44 -8.57 -17.88
C MET A 117 -13.49 -7.99 -18.93
N ALA A 118 -13.83 -8.13 -20.21
CA ALA A 118 -13.03 -7.61 -21.32
C ALA A 118 -12.96 -6.08 -21.31
N GLY A 119 -14.10 -5.40 -21.10
CA GLY A 119 -14.20 -3.95 -21.07
C GLY A 119 -13.38 -3.34 -19.93
N PHE A 120 -13.58 -3.82 -18.70
CA PHE A 120 -12.83 -3.33 -17.54
C PHE A 120 -11.35 -3.76 -17.58
N GLY A 121 -11.04 -4.93 -18.14
CA GLY A 121 -9.67 -5.40 -18.35
C GLY A 121 -8.92 -4.50 -19.34
N LEU A 122 -9.54 -4.16 -20.47
CA LEU A 122 -8.98 -3.25 -21.46
C LEU A 122 -8.82 -1.83 -20.90
N LEU A 123 -9.82 -1.36 -20.13
CA LEU A 123 -9.74 -0.07 -19.46
C LEU A 123 -8.56 -0.01 -18.48
N THR A 124 -8.39 -1.06 -17.67
CA THR A 124 -7.25 -1.19 -16.75
C THR A 124 -5.92 -1.19 -17.50
N TYR A 125 -5.83 -1.94 -18.60
CA TYR A 125 -4.65 -1.96 -19.46
C TYR A 125 -4.34 -0.56 -20.04
N TRP A 126 -5.37 0.12 -20.55
CA TRP A 126 -5.22 1.46 -21.11
C TRP A 126 -4.75 2.47 -20.07
N LEU A 127 -5.34 2.48 -18.86
CA LEU A 127 -4.94 3.38 -17.77
C LEU A 127 -3.53 3.07 -17.26
N ALA A 128 -3.19 1.79 -17.04
CA ALA A 128 -1.94 1.42 -16.38
C ALA A 128 -0.73 1.36 -17.33
N PHE A 129 -0.92 1.05 -18.62
CA PHE A 129 0.19 0.78 -19.56
C PHE A 129 0.27 1.74 -20.74
N VAL A 130 -0.86 2.29 -21.20
CA VAL A 130 -0.92 3.11 -22.43
C VAL A 130 -0.96 4.60 -22.11
N ARG A 131 -1.71 5.00 -21.08
CA ARG A 131 -1.87 6.41 -20.70
C ARG A 131 -0.62 6.96 -20.00
N ARG A 132 0.09 7.88 -20.66
CA ARG A 132 1.34 8.48 -20.16
C ARG A 132 1.20 9.13 -18.79
N GLY A 133 0.15 9.92 -18.56
CA GLY A 133 -0.04 10.62 -17.28
C GLY A 133 -0.17 9.68 -16.08
N SER A 134 -1.00 8.64 -16.21
CA SER A 134 -1.15 7.60 -15.19
C SER A 134 0.15 6.79 -15.01
N GLY A 135 0.85 6.48 -16.12
CA GLY A 135 2.13 5.78 -16.08
C GLY A 135 3.24 6.57 -15.38
N ASP A 136 3.37 7.87 -15.62
CA ASP A 136 4.34 8.74 -14.94
C ASP A 136 3.98 8.94 -13.46
N PHE A 137 2.68 9.06 -13.13
CA PHE A 137 2.23 9.10 -11.72
C PHE A 137 2.63 7.83 -10.97
N LEU A 138 2.31 6.64 -11.50
CA LEU A 138 2.65 5.36 -10.84
C LEU A 138 4.17 5.19 -10.67
N ILE A 139 4.96 5.66 -11.63
CA ILE A 139 6.44 5.66 -11.53
C ILE A 139 6.91 6.63 -10.45
N ALA A 140 6.35 7.84 -10.40
CA ALA A 140 6.70 8.84 -9.39
C ALA A 140 6.33 8.35 -7.98
N THR A 141 5.13 7.78 -7.81
CA THR A 141 4.71 7.17 -6.54
C THR A 141 5.67 6.06 -6.11
N GLU A 142 6.09 5.17 -7.00
CA GLU A 142 7.10 4.15 -6.68
C GLU A 142 8.43 4.77 -6.24
N GLY A 143 8.85 5.84 -6.91
CA GLY A 143 10.04 6.61 -6.57
C GLY A 143 9.97 7.24 -5.18
N GLU A 144 8.82 7.84 -4.84
CA GLU A 144 8.58 8.42 -3.50
C GLU A 144 8.50 7.33 -2.42
N MET A 145 7.82 6.21 -2.70
CA MET A 145 7.71 5.09 -1.74
C MET A 145 9.06 4.45 -1.42
N LYS A 146 10.03 4.47 -2.34
CA LYS A 146 11.40 3.98 -2.09
C LYS A 146 12.22 4.88 -1.16
N LYS A 147 11.84 6.14 -1.01
CA LYS A 147 12.48 7.07 -0.06
C LYS A 147 12.01 6.84 1.36
N VAL A 148 10.87 6.18 1.54
CA VAL A 148 10.33 5.87 2.87
C VAL A 148 11.19 4.80 3.53
N ASN A 149 11.84 5.19 4.63
CA ASN A 149 12.52 4.24 5.50
C ASN A 149 11.48 3.43 6.27
N TRP A 150 11.27 2.17 5.89
CA TRP A 150 10.36 1.28 6.59
C TRP A 150 10.93 0.87 7.95
N SER A 151 10.07 0.89 8.99
CA SER A 151 10.43 0.41 10.33
C SER A 151 11.00 -1.00 10.28
N SER A 152 11.99 -1.25 11.13
CA SER A 152 12.58 -2.58 11.21
C SER A 152 11.54 -3.60 11.71
N ARG A 153 11.68 -4.88 11.33
CA ARG A 153 10.75 -5.94 11.79
C ARG A 153 10.62 -5.98 13.31
N ARG A 154 11.67 -5.62 14.04
CA ARG A 154 11.68 -5.55 15.51
C ARG A 154 10.79 -4.44 16.04
N GLU A 155 10.84 -3.25 15.43
CA GLU A 155 9.97 -2.13 15.78
C GLU A 155 8.50 -2.46 15.50
N VAL A 156 8.20 -3.06 14.34
CA VAL A 156 6.82 -3.43 13.97
C VAL A 156 6.25 -4.47 14.92
N VAL A 157 7.04 -5.47 15.32
CA VAL A 157 6.61 -6.48 16.30
C VAL A 157 6.42 -5.84 17.68
N GLY A 158 7.32 -4.93 18.08
CA GLY A 158 7.21 -4.20 19.33
C GLY A 158 5.91 -3.39 19.43
N SER A 159 5.60 -2.59 18.39
CA SER A 159 4.38 -1.78 18.36
C SER A 159 3.12 -2.62 18.28
N THR A 160 3.11 -3.68 17.46
CA THR A 160 1.95 -4.57 17.33
C THR A 160 1.66 -5.33 18.63
N LYS A 161 2.69 -5.74 19.38
CA LYS A 161 2.52 -6.43 20.68
C LYS A 161 1.76 -5.56 21.68
N VAL A 162 2.10 -4.27 21.78
CA VAL A 162 1.41 -3.34 22.68
C VAL A 162 -0.06 -3.21 22.28
N VAL A 163 -0.34 -3.05 20.98
CA VAL A 163 -1.72 -2.94 20.48
C VAL A 163 -2.53 -4.20 20.80
N ILE A 164 -1.97 -5.39 20.56
CA ILE A 164 -2.66 -6.66 20.86
C ILE A 164 -2.99 -6.77 22.35
N VAL A 165 -2.05 -6.44 23.23
CA VAL A 165 -2.29 -6.47 24.68
C VAL A 165 -3.38 -5.47 25.08
N SER A 166 -3.35 -4.26 24.55
CA SER A 166 -4.38 -3.24 24.81
C SER A 166 -5.76 -3.67 24.35
N VAL A 167 -5.88 -4.29 23.16
CA VAL A 167 -7.15 -4.80 22.63
C VAL A 167 -7.68 -5.96 23.49
N ILE A 168 -6.82 -6.87 23.93
CA ILE A 168 -7.22 -7.98 24.82
C ILE A 168 -7.69 -7.45 26.18
N LEU A 169 -6.97 -6.50 26.77
CA LEU A 169 -7.37 -5.90 28.05
C LEU A 169 -8.70 -5.15 27.93
N LEU A 170 -8.89 -4.37 26.87
CA LEU A 170 -10.15 -3.68 26.61
C LEU A 170 -11.30 -4.67 26.39
N SER A 171 -11.06 -5.73 25.61
CA SER A 171 -12.03 -6.81 25.38
C SER A 171 -12.42 -7.50 26.68
N ALA A 172 -11.46 -7.83 27.54
CA ALA A 172 -11.71 -8.44 28.85
C ALA A 172 -12.49 -7.49 29.77
N LEU A 173 -12.15 -6.19 29.77
CA LEU A 173 -12.88 -5.18 30.54
C LEU A 173 -14.34 -5.08 30.07
N LEU A 174 -14.56 -4.98 28.76
CA LEU A 174 -15.91 -4.93 28.18
C LEU A 174 -16.68 -6.20 28.52
N PHE A 175 -16.07 -7.37 28.41
CA PHE A 175 -16.70 -8.64 28.81
C PHE A 175 -17.14 -8.64 30.27
N VAL A 176 -16.31 -8.14 31.19
CA VAL A 176 -16.68 -8.02 32.61
C VAL A 176 -17.84 -7.04 32.80
N VAL A 177 -17.80 -5.88 32.15
CA VAL A 177 -18.87 -4.88 32.22
C VAL A 177 -20.18 -5.44 31.66
N ASP A 178 -20.12 -6.18 30.55
CA ASP A 178 -21.28 -6.87 29.96
C ASP A 178 -21.88 -7.89 30.94
N LEU A 179 -21.04 -8.70 31.60
CA LEU A 179 -21.49 -9.64 32.64
C LEU A 179 -22.13 -8.93 33.83
N LEU A 180 -21.56 -7.81 34.28
CA LEU A 180 -22.12 -7.00 35.36
C LEU A 180 -23.49 -6.44 34.97
N PHE A 181 -23.65 -5.95 33.74
CA PHE A 181 -24.94 -5.49 33.24
C PHE A 181 -25.97 -6.63 33.15
N ILE A 182 -25.58 -7.81 32.67
CA ILE A 182 -26.48 -8.98 32.63
C ILE A 182 -26.96 -9.33 34.05
N PHE A 183 -26.04 -9.37 35.01
CA PHE A 183 -26.39 -9.65 36.41
C PHE A 183 -27.29 -8.57 37.01
N PHE A 184 -26.94 -7.29 36.81
CA PHE A 184 -27.71 -6.15 37.30
C PHE A 184 -29.14 -6.12 36.70
N PHE A 185 -29.27 -6.27 35.38
CA PHE A 185 -30.57 -6.27 34.70
C PHE A 185 -31.42 -7.50 35.04
N SER A 186 -30.78 -8.64 35.34
CA SER A 186 -31.49 -9.81 35.85
C SER A 186 -31.99 -9.61 37.28
N ALA A 187 -31.18 -8.97 38.14
CA ALA A 187 -31.54 -8.69 39.53
C ALA A 187 -32.76 -7.75 39.64
N ILE A 188 -32.86 -6.73 38.78
CA ILE A 188 -34.03 -5.82 38.74
C ILE A 188 -35.24 -6.43 38.00
N GLY A 189 -35.17 -7.69 37.57
CA GLY A 189 -36.28 -8.41 36.94
C GLY A 189 -36.60 -8.00 35.50
N VAL A 190 -35.81 -7.11 34.90
CA VAL A 190 -35.94 -6.72 33.48
C VAL A 190 -35.52 -7.87 32.56
N LEU A 191 -34.51 -8.66 32.95
CA LEU A 191 -33.94 -9.71 32.12
C LEU A 191 -34.15 -11.12 32.72
N LYS A 192 -35.01 -11.95 32.09
CA LYS A 192 -35.13 -13.39 32.37
C LYS A 192 -34.07 -14.16 31.58
N THR A 193 -32.91 -14.43 32.16
CA THR A 193 -31.85 -15.18 31.49
C THR A 193 -31.86 -16.67 31.87
N ASP A 194 -32.31 -17.52 30.95
CA ASP A 194 -32.21 -18.99 31.02
C ASP A 194 -30.78 -19.53 30.74
N ILE A 195 -29.77 -18.64 30.71
CA ILE A 195 -28.42 -18.93 30.22
C ILE A 195 -27.74 -20.06 31.00
N LEU A 196 -27.85 -20.03 32.33
CA LEU A 196 -27.29 -21.08 33.21
C LEU A 196 -27.98 -22.45 33.00
N ARG A 197 -29.28 -22.47 32.70
CA ARG A 197 -29.99 -23.71 32.40
C ARG A 197 -29.61 -24.26 31.03
N ARG A 198 -29.39 -23.41 30.02
CA ARG A 198 -29.03 -23.87 28.66
C ARG A 198 -27.58 -24.32 28.52
N LEU A 199 -26.67 -23.77 29.33
CA LEU A 199 -25.25 -24.10 29.26
C LEU A 199 -24.87 -25.36 30.06
N PHE A 200 -25.60 -25.65 31.14
CA PHE A 200 -25.28 -26.75 32.07
C PHE A 200 -26.40 -27.79 32.23
N ALA A 201 -27.55 -27.66 31.55
CA ALA A 201 -28.49 -28.77 31.48
C ALA A 201 -27.95 -29.85 30.52
N PRO A 202 -27.86 -31.12 30.95
CA PRO A 202 -27.66 -32.23 30.04
C PRO A 202 -28.82 -32.23 29.04
N GLN A 203 -28.51 -32.18 27.75
CA GLN A 203 -29.52 -32.41 26.71
C GLN A 203 -29.92 -33.90 26.78
N PRO A 204 -31.22 -34.24 26.76
CA PRO A 204 -31.66 -35.63 26.65
C PRO A 204 -31.33 -36.25 25.28
#